data_AF-A0A645E8I0-F1
#
_entry.id   AF-A0A645E8I0-F1
#
_cell.length_a   1.000
_cell.length_b   1.000
_cell.length_c   1.000
_cell.angle_alpha   90.00
_cell.angle_beta   90.00
_cell.angle_gamma   90.00
#
_symmetry.space_group_name_H-M   'P 1'
#
loop_
_entity.id
_entity.type
_entity.pdbx_description
1 polymer ?
#
loop_
_entity_poly.entity_id
_entity_poly.type
_entity_poly.pdbx_seq_one_letter_code
_entity_poly.pdbx_strand_id
1 'polypeptide(L)'
;MSGIDASLYDAAKIDGALWWRTFWNVTIPSIRFSIEFWIVLSFIEILARAFSFIYSYSRGGPGFATFTLEYGIYNEGFVAFNMGYASTWASVLFIVCAVIAYFQIVLMRKNSDVQ
;
A
#
# COMPACT_ATOMS: atom_id res chain seq x y z
N MET A 1 8.69 16.63 5.03
CA MET A 1 9.28 17.71 4.21
C MET A 1 10.76 17.95 4.51
N SER A 2 11.35 17.29 5.52
CA SER A 2 12.76 17.45 5.94
C SER A 2 13.80 16.70 5.10
N GLY A 3 13.39 16.06 3.99
CA GLY A 3 14.27 15.22 3.16
C GLY A 3 14.56 15.78 1.77
N ILE A 4 14.05 16.97 1.44
CA ILE A 4 14.32 17.61 0.15
C ILE A 4 15.41 18.65 0.39
N ASP A 5 16.49 18.58 -0.39
CA ASP A 5 17.59 19.53 -0.33
C ASP A 5 17.08 20.95 -0.66
N ALA A 6 17.22 21.87 0.28
CA ALA A 6 16.75 23.24 0.13
C ALA A 6 17.44 23.97 -1.05
N SER A 7 18.65 23.53 -1.42
CA SER A 7 19.40 24.08 -2.55
C SER A 7 18.70 23.89 -3.89
N LEU A 8 17.95 22.79 -4.08
CA LEU A 8 17.18 22.53 -5.30
C LEU A 8 16.01 23.51 -5.46
N TYR A 9 15.41 23.94 -4.35
CA TYR A 9 14.35 24.93 -4.35
C TYR A 9 14.90 26.34 -4.58
N ASP A 10 16.05 26.67 -4.01
CA ASP A 10 16.69 27.97 -4.21
C ASP A 10 17.23 28.12 -5.64
N ALA A 11 17.77 27.05 -6.25
CA ALA A 11 18.13 27.03 -7.66
C ALA A 11 16.89 27.24 -8.57
N ALA A 12 15.77 26.58 -8.28
CA ALA A 12 14.54 26.77 -9.05
C ALA A 12 13.96 28.20 -8.95
N LYS A 13 14.19 28.89 -7.81
CA LYS A 13 13.84 30.31 -7.66
C LYS A 13 14.75 31.23 -8.48
N ILE A 14 16.06 30.93 -8.51
CA ILE A 14 17.04 31.69 -9.30
C ILE A 14 16.73 31.55 -10.81
N ASP A 15 16.30 30.37 -11.26
CA ASP A 15 15.90 30.09 -12.65
C ASP A 15 14.49 30.62 -13.01
N GLY A 16 13.77 31.28 -12.09
CA GLY A 16 12.44 31.84 -12.34
C GLY A 16 11.35 30.79 -12.62
N ALA A 17 11.54 29.54 -12.15
CA ALA A 17 10.61 28.46 -12.40
C ALA A 17 9.25 28.70 -11.73
N LEU A 18 8.17 28.59 -12.51
CA LEU A 18 6.79 28.66 -12.02
C LEU A 18 6.53 27.52 -11.02
N TRP A 19 5.68 27.73 -10.02
CA TRP A 19 5.36 26.74 -8.97
C TRP A 19 5.02 25.34 -9.51
N TRP A 20 4.25 25.25 -10.60
CA TRP A 20 3.92 23.98 -11.26
C TRP A 20 5.14 23.24 -11.82
N ARG A 21 6.12 23.97 -12.37
CA ARG A 21 7.35 23.40 -12.92
C ARG A 21 8.24 22.88 -11.79
N THR A 22 8.35 23.64 -10.70
CA THR A 22 9.08 23.22 -9.50
C THR A 22 8.44 22.00 -8.85
N PHE A 23 7.11 21.93 -8.80
CA PHE A 23 6.39 20.79 -8.23
C PHE A 23 6.66 19.48 -9.00
N TRP A 24 6.49 19.49 -10.33
CA TRP A 24 6.66 18.30 -11.16
C TRP A 24 8.13 17.89 -11.37
N ASN A 25 9.06 18.85 -11.43
CA ASN A 25 10.46 18.56 -11.76
C ASN A 25 11.39 18.49 -10.54
N VAL A 26 11.00 19.05 -9.40
CA VAL A 26 11.83 19.07 -8.18
C VAL A 26 11.15 18.30 -7.05
N THR A 27 9.90 18.62 -6.72
CA THR A 27 9.20 17.99 -5.58
C THR A 27 8.88 16.53 -5.83
N ILE A 28 8.18 16.19 -6.91
CA ILE A 28 7.78 14.80 -7.20
C ILE A 28 8.98 13.86 -7.33
N PRO A 29 10.05 14.19 -8.07
CA PRO A 29 11.21 13.31 -8.21
C PRO A 29 11.97 13.13 -6.90
N SER A 30 12.07 14.18 -6.07
CA SER A 30 12.80 14.12 -4.80
C SER A 30 12.11 13.24 -3.74
N ILE A 31 10.79 13.09 -3.81
CA ILE A 31 10.03 12.20 -2.91
C ILE A 31 9.53 10.93 -3.59
N ARG A 32 9.95 10.62 -4.83
CA ARG A 32 9.43 9.48 -5.61
C ARG A 32 9.51 8.16 -4.83
N PHE A 33 10.61 7.95 -4.11
CA PHE A 33 10.84 6.75 -3.31
C PHE A 33 9.84 6.62 -2.16
N SER A 34 9.57 7.74 -1.47
CA SER A 34 8.55 7.77 -0.41
C SER A 34 7.15 7.55 -0.97
N ILE A 35 6.85 8.06 -2.16
CA ILE A 35 5.56 7.85 -2.84
C ILE A 35 5.40 6.37 -3.23
N GLU A 36 6.42 5.76 -3.84
CA GLU A 36 6.43 4.34 -4.21
C GLU A 36 6.17 3.45 -2.99
N PHE A 37 6.87 3.71 -1.88
CA PHE A 37 6.64 3.02 -0.62
C PHE A 37 5.20 3.20 -0.11
N TRP A 38 4.72 4.44 -0.08
CA TRP A 38 3.39 4.79 0.42
C TRP A 38 2.25 4.15 -0.38
N ILE A 39 2.37 4.09 -1.70
CA ILE A 39 1.34 3.49 -2.56
C ILE A 39 1.17 2.01 -2.24
N VAL A 40 2.27 1.26 -2.16
CA VAL A 40 2.21 -0.18 -1.87
C VAL A 40 1.73 -0.43 -0.45
N LEU A 41 2.24 0.34 0.52
CA LEU A 41 1.80 0.23 1.91
C LEU A 41 0.30 0.53 2.05
N SER A 42 -0.19 1.59 1.39
CA SER A 42 -1.62 1.95 1.38
C SER A 42 -2.47 0.85 0.75
N PHE A 43 -1.97 0.19 -0.30
CA PHE A 43 -2.67 -0.90 -0.94
C PHE A 43 -2.83 -2.10 0.01
N ILE A 44 -1.76 -2.50 0.70
CA ILE A 44 -1.80 -3.57 1.72
C ILE A 44 -2.74 -3.18 2.87
N GLU A 45 -2.64 -1.94 3.36
CA GLU A 45 -3.47 -1.41 4.44
C GLU A 45 -4.96 -1.42 4.10
N ILE A 46 -5.32 -1.02 2.87
CA ILE A 46 -6.71 -1.06 2.42
C ILE A 46 -7.22 -2.50 2.37
N LEU A 47 -6.42 -3.42 1.83
CA LEU A 47 -6.80 -4.83 1.78
C LEU A 47 -6.98 -5.44 3.17
N ALA A 48 -6.11 -5.07 4.12
CA ALA A 48 -6.15 -5.58 5.50
C ALA A 48 -7.22 -4.93 6.38
N ARG A 49 -7.60 -3.67 6.09
CA ARG A 49 -8.64 -2.94 6.84
C ARG A 49 -10.02 -3.06 6.21
N ALA A 50 -10.12 -3.62 5.00
CA ALA A 50 -11.38 -3.83 4.32
C ALA A 50 -12.32 -4.73 5.12
N PHE A 51 -11.79 -5.69 5.91
CA PHE A 51 -12.60 -6.57 6.74
C PHE A 51 -13.60 -5.83 7.63
N SER A 52 -13.15 -4.85 8.44
CA SER A 52 -14.03 -4.15 9.39
C SER A 52 -15.14 -3.38 8.66
N PHE A 53 -14.82 -2.80 7.50
CA PHE A 53 -15.79 -2.09 6.68
C PHE A 53 -16.83 -3.05 6.07
N ILE A 54 -16.37 -4.14 5.46
CA ILE A 54 -17.23 -5.14 4.81
C ILE A 54 -18.12 -5.83 5.85
N TYR A 55 -17.57 -6.24 6.99
CA TYR A 55 -18.31 -6.89 8.06
C TYR A 55 -19.41 -5.99 8.62
N SER A 56 -19.13 -4.70 8.82
CA SER A 56 -20.09 -3.74 9.37
C SER A 56 -21.17 -3.33 8.36
N TYR A 57 -20.79 -3.13 7.09
CA TYR A 57 -21.67 -2.48 6.11
C TYR A 57 -22.45 -3.48 5.24
N SER A 58 -21.77 -4.47 4.65
CA SER A 58 -22.38 -5.36 3.65
C SER A 58 -22.48 -6.82 4.07
N ARG A 59 -21.73 -7.25 5.08
CA ARG A 59 -21.55 -8.66 5.48
C ARG A 59 -21.24 -9.57 4.28
N GLY A 60 -20.46 -9.06 3.32
CA GLY A 60 -20.06 -9.79 2.12
C GLY A 60 -21.06 -9.74 0.94
N GLY A 61 -22.21 -9.06 1.07
CA GLY A 61 -23.31 -9.10 0.09
C GLY A 61 -23.41 -7.94 -0.92
N PRO A 62 -24.38 -7.99 -1.86
CA PRO A 62 -25.35 -9.08 -2.11
C PRO A 62 -24.70 -10.31 -2.76
N GLY A 63 -25.03 -11.51 -2.27
CA GLY A 63 -24.34 -12.75 -2.66
C GLY A 63 -22.90 -12.76 -2.15
N PHE A 64 -21.93 -12.74 -3.08
CA PHE A 64 -20.48 -12.67 -2.81
C PHE A 64 -19.83 -11.38 -3.36
N ALA A 65 -20.61 -10.35 -3.67
CA ALA A 65 -20.13 -9.16 -4.40
C ALA A 65 -19.00 -8.39 -3.68
N THR A 66 -18.98 -8.39 -2.35
CA THR A 66 -17.93 -7.75 -1.55
C THR A 66 -17.16 -8.77 -0.71
N PHE A 67 -17.13 -10.03 -1.13
CA PHE A 67 -16.47 -11.10 -0.37
C PHE A 67 -14.95 -10.96 -0.45
N THR A 68 -14.30 -10.83 0.70
CA THR A 68 -12.83 -10.81 0.82
C THR A 68 -12.32 -12.05 1.53
N LEU A 69 -11.06 -12.40 1.27
CA LEU A 69 -10.38 -13.53 1.93
C LEU A 69 -10.44 -13.41 3.46
N GLU A 70 -10.26 -12.21 4.02
CA GLU A 70 -10.36 -11.95 5.45
C GLU A 70 -11.76 -12.22 6.02
N TYR A 71 -12.79 -11.80 5.29
CA TYR A 71 -14.18 -12.09 5.67
C TYR A 71 -14.46 -13.60 5.65
N GLY A 72 -13.89 -14.31 4.68
CA GLY A 72 -13.93 -15.77 4.63
C GLY A 72 -13.25 -16.47 5.81
N ILE A 73 -12.05 -16.01 6.18
CA ILE A 73 -11.32 -16.51 7.36
C ILE A 73 -12.15 -16.32 8.63
N TYR A 74 -12.76 -15.14 8.78
CA TYR A 74 -13.64 -14.86 9.91
C TYR A 74 -14.85 -15.81 9.93
N ASN A 75 -15.52 -15.97 8.80
CA ASN A 75 -16.69 -16.82 8.70
C ASN A 75 -16.35 -18.29 9.00
N GLU A 76 -15.28 -18.84 8.41
CA GLU A 76 -14.88 -20.22 8.68
C GLU A 76 -14.38 -20.41 10.11
N GLY A 77 -13.60 -19.48 10.66
CA GLY A 77 -12.96 -19.65 11.97
C GLY A 77 -13.88 -19.36 13.16
N PHE A 78 -14.72 -18.32 13.06
CA PHE A 78 -15.52 -17.83 14.19
C PHE A 78 -17.02 -18.09 14.05
N VAL A 79 -17.53 -18.34 12.83
CA VAL A 79 -18.96 -18.64 12.61
C VAL A 79 -19.16 -20.14 12.41
N ALA A 80 -18.43 -20.74 11.46
CA ALA A 80 -18.50 -22.17 11.16
C ALA A 80 -17.63 -23.05 12.09
N PHE A 81 -16.77 -22.44 12.90
CA PHE A 81 -15.82 -23.11 13.81
C PHE A 81 -14.84 -24.09 13.11
N ASN A 82 -14.65 -23.94 11.81
CA ASN A 82 -13.68 -24.69 10.99
C ASN A 82 -12.29 -24.05 11.06
N MET A 83 -11.65 -24.12 12.23
CA MET A 83 -10.31 -23.54 12.46
C MET A 83 -9.25 -24.01 11.46
N GLY A 84 -9.30 -25.27 11.01
CA GLY A 84 -8.36 -25.81 10.02
C GLY A 84 -8.47 -25.15 8.64
N TYR A 85 -9.70 -24.91 8.16
CA TYR A 85 -9.94 -24.19 6.91
C TYR A 85 -9.56 -22.71 7.04
N ALA A 86 -9.96 -22.07 8.14
CA ALA A 86 -9.62 -20.67 8.42
C ALA A 86 -8.11 -20.44 8.45
N SER A 87 -7.35 -21.34 9.10
CA SER A 87 -5.88 -21.27 9.16
C SER A 87 -5.22 -21.45 7.79
N THR A 88 -5.77 -22.32 6.94
CA THR A 88 -5.29 -22.51 5.57
C THR A 88 -5.47 -21.24 4.74
N TRP A 89 -6.66 -20.63 4.81
CA TRP A 89 -6.95 -19.38 4.11
C TRP A 89 -6.09 -18.22 4.61
N ALA A 90 -5.88 -18.14 5.93
CA ALA A 90 -5.00 -17.14 6.53
C ALA A 90 -3.54 -17.31 6.09
N SER A 91 -3.05 -18.55 6.01
CA SER A 91 -1.70 -18.84 5.53
C SER A 91 -1.50 -18.46 4.06
N VAL A 92 -2.49 -18.72 3.21
CA VAL A 92 -2.46 -18.28 1.80
C VAL A 92 -2.42 -16.76 1.70
N LEU A 93 -3.29 -16.06 2.45
CA LEU A 93 -3.31 -14.60 2.47
C LEU A 93 -1.97 -14.03 2.96
N PHE A 94 -1.37 -14.62 3.98
CA PHE A 94 -0.05 -14.24 4.48
C PHE A 94 1.04 -14.37 3.39
N ILE A 95 1.07 -15.48 2.66
CA ILE A 95 2.05 -15.70 1.58
C ILE A 95 1.90 -14.64 0.48
N VAL A 96 0.66 -14.33 0.08
CA VAL A 96 0.39 -13.29 -0.93
C VAL A 96 0.92 -11.94 -0.46
N CYS A 97 0.62 -11.54 0.77
CA CYS A 97 1.12 -10.30 1.35
C CYS A 97 2.66 -10.28 1.44
N ALA A 98 3.28 -11.40 1.83
CA ALA A 98 4.72 -11.52 1.93
C ALA A 98 5.41 -11.38 0.55
N VAL A 99 4.83 -11.94 -0.51
CA VAL A 99 5.34 -11.79 -1.89
C VAL A 99 5.25 -10.34 -2.34
N ILE A 100 4.14 -9.66 -2.07
CA ILE A 100 3.96 -8.23 -2.41
C ILE A 100 4.98 -7.37 -1.66
N ALA A 101 5.12 -7.60 -0.34
CA ALA A 101 6.09 -6.89 0.48
C ALA A 101 7.55 -7.16 0.04
N TYR A 102 7.88 -8.40 -0.31
CA TYR A 102 9.20 -8.73 -0.86
C TYR A 102 9.45 -7.99 -2.17
N PHE A 103 8.49 -8.00 -3.09
CA PHE A 103 8.62 -7.29 -4.37
C PHE A 103 8.79 -5.78 -4.18
N GLN A 104 8.08 -5.19 -3.21
CA GLN A 104 8.25 -3.79 -2.81
C GLN A 104 9.69 -3.49 -2.38
N ILE A 105 10.25 -4.30 -1.47
CA ILE A 105 11.62 -4.12 -0.96
C ILE A 105 12.64 -4.22 -2.10
N VAL A 106 12.45 -5.17 -3.03
CA VAL A 106 13.32 -5.36 -4.19
C VAL A 106 13.24 -4.16 -5.15
N LEU A 107 12.05 -3.66 -5.45
CA LEU A 107 11.86 -2.46 -6.29
C LEU A 107 12.51 -1.22 -5.66
N MET A 108 12.36 -1.06 -4.35
CA MET A 108 12.95 0.04 -3.60
C MET A 108 14.49 0.00 -3.64
N ARG A 109 15.10 -1.17 -3.43
CA ARG A 109 16.58 -1.33 -3.52
C ARG A 109 17.15 -0.90 -4.86
N LYS A 110 16.48 -1.25 -5.97
CA LYS A 110 16.94 -0.91 -7.32
C LYS A 110 17.04 0.61 -7.57
N ASN A 111 16.23 1.40 -6.86
CA ASN A 111 16.27 2.87 -6.95
C ASN A 111 17.30 3.51 -5.99
N SER A 112 17.72 2.80 -4.94
CA SER A 112 18.75 3.25 -3.98
C SER A 112 20.17 3.08 -4.51
N ASP A 113 20.41 2.09 -5.39
CA ASP A 113 21.73 1.82 -5.98
C ASP A 113 22.09 2.79 -7.15
N VAL A 114 21.22 3.76 -7.47
CA VAL A 114 21.38 4.73 -8.57
C VAL A 114 21.62 6.16 -8.04
N GLN A 115 21.80 6.34 -6.73
CA GLN A 115 22.25 7.59 -6.10
C GLN A 115 23.69 7.46 -5.63
#